data_AF-A0A3L7PEP3-F1
#
_entry.id   AF-A0A3L7PEP3-F1
#
_cell.length_a   1.000
_cell.length_b   1.000
_cell.length_c   1.000
_cell.angle_alpha   90.00
_cell.angle_beta   90.00
_cell.angle_gamma   90.00
#
_symmetry.space_group_name_H-M   'P 1'
#
loop_
_entity.id
_entity.type
_entity.pdbx_description
1 polymer ?
#
loop_
_entity_poly.entity_id
_entity_poly.type
_entity_poly.pdbx_seq_one_letter_code
_entity_poly.pdbx_strand_id
1 'polypeptide(L)'
;MHAELIAIGDELTSGQRLDTNSRWMAAELGVLGIPVTFHTTVNDTIEAGLEAFRLAAGRAAIVVVTGGLGPTADDLTRDVLAAAAGVPLDLSEAALVAVESRFVRRGMPMPESNRRQALFPRGSRIIPNPDGTAPGIDVDIPRVGGQCRIFALPGVPSEMKTMWRATVEPALLAMLPERATIVQRRIKCFGAGESAIESMLPDLVRRGRDPLVGITAHEATITLRIAARGRDEADCLAKIAPTEATIRQCLGTIVYGVEDDEIEDAAVAAVAARGGTLASSEIGTAGRVAALLAEAGMRRLAAAEVYRGGDVLPAGALD
;
A
#
# COMPACT_ATOMS: atom_id res chain seq x y z
N MET A 1 -6.95 -13.00 -12.73
CA MET A 1 -6.19 -13.33 -11.52
C MET A 1 -6.39 -12.19 -10.54
N HIS A 2 -6.69 -12.46 -9.27
CA HIS A 2 -6.80 -11.43 -8.23
C HIS A 2 -6.21 -11.96 -6.91
N ALA A 3 -5.90 -11.04 -6.01
CA ALA A 3 -5.27 -11.31 -4.74
C ALA A 3 -6.18 -10.99 -3.54
N GLU A 4 -5.83 -11.56 -2.40
CA GLU A 4 -6.38 -11.23 -1.09
C GLU A 4 -5.23 -11.01 -0.10
N LEU A 5 -5.42 -10.06 0.81
CA LEU A 5 -4.46 -9.74 1.86
C LEU A 5 -5.01 -10.20 3.21
N ILE A 6 -4.19 -10.92 3.97
CA ILE A 6 -4.50 -11.36 5.33
C ILE A 6 -3.48 -10.73 6.29
N ALA A 7 -3.96 -9.98 7.28
CA ALA A 7 -3.14 -9.47 8.36
C ALA A 7 -3.47 -10.25 9.65
N ILE A 8 -2.45 -10.81 10.27
CA ILE A 8 -2.58 -11.62 11.49
C ILE A 8 -1.94 -10.84 12.64
N GLY A 9 -2.71 -10.62 13.70
CA GLY A 9 -2.25 -9.92 14.90
C GLY A 9 -3.39 -9.52 15.84
N ASP A 10 -3.29 -9.89 17.11
CA ASP A 10 -4.20 -9.46 18.18
C ASP A 10 -4.23 -7.94 18.32
N GLU A 11 -3.10 -7.25 18.11
CA GLU A 11 -3.00 -5.79 18.16
C GLU A 11 -3.76 -5.11 17.01
N LEU A 12 -3.93 -5.81 15.89
CA LEU A 12 -4.68 -5.31 14.73
C LEU A 12 -6.19 -5.46 14.96
N THR A 13 -6.63 -6.63 15.42
CA THR A 13 -8.05 -6.88 15.70
C THR A 13 -8.58 -6.08 16.90
N SER A 14 -7.73 -5.80 17.89
CA SER A 14 -8.06 -4.94 19.03
C SER A 14 -7.96 -3.44 18.72
N GLY A 15 -7.46 -3.06 17.53
CA GLY A 15 -7.33 -1.66 17.12
C GLY A 15 -6.18 -0.90 17.80
N GLN A 16 -5.29 -1.59 18.52
CA GLN A 16 -4.09 -0.99 19.12
C GLN A 16 -3.09 -0.51 18.05
N ARG A 17 -3.10 -1.15 16.88
CA ARG A 17 -2.24 -0.80 15.76
C ARG A 17 -3.03 -0.76 14.46
N LEU A 18 -2.76 0.27 13.66
CA LEU A 18 -3.29 0.37 12.31
C LEU A 18 -2.53 -0.57 11.36
N ASP A 19 -3.27 -1.38 10.60
CA ASP A 19 -2.70 -2.21 9.53
C ASP A 19 -2.24 -1.34 8.35
N THR A 20 -0.95 -1.00 8.37
CA THR A 20 -0.28 -0.27 7.28
C THR A 20 0.38 -1.20 6.26
N ASN A 21 0.58 -2.48 6.62
CA ASN A 21 1.22 -3.46 5.75
C ASN A 21 0.30 -3.86 4.61
N SER A 22 -0.97 -4.17 4.89
CA SER A 22 -1.93 -4.51 3.84
C SER A 22 -2.18 -3.34 2.90
N ARG A 23 -2.21 -2.10 3.42
CA ARG A 23 -2.28 -0.89 2.57
C ARG A 23 -1.10 -0.83 1.60
N TRP A 24 0.12 -1.07 2.09
CA TRP A 24 1.32 -1.02 1.26
C TRP A 24 1.33 -2.15 0.21
N MET A 25 1.09 -3.40 0.62
CA MET A 25 1.05 -4.54 -0.30
C MET A 25 -0.04 -4.42 -1.36
N ALA A 26 -1.21 -3.84 -1.03
CA ALA A 26 -2.25 -3.59 -2.01
C ALA A 26 -1.82 -2.60 -3.10
N ALA A 27 -1.05 -1.58 -2.74
CA ALA A 27 -0.48 -0.64 -3.71
C ALA A 27 0.52 -1.34 -4.64
N GLU A 28 1.43 -2.15 -4.09
CA GLU A 28 2.42 -2.89 -4.88
C GLU A 28 1.77 -3.94 -5.81
N LEU A 29 0.76 -4.67 -5.33
CA LEU A 29 -0.04 -5.56 -6.17
C LEU A 29 -0.76 -4.80 -7.29
N GLY A 30 -1.25 -3.59 -7.00
CA GLY A 30 -1.83 -2.69 -7.99
C GLY A 30 -0.84 -2.32 -9.11
N VAL A 31 0.42 -2.06 -8.77
CA VAL A 31 1.51 -1.82 -9.74
C VAL A 31 1.73 -3.03 -10.65
N LEU A 32 1.64 -4.24 -10.08
CA LEU A 32 1.74 -5.51 -10.84
C LEU A 32 0.48 -5.85 -11.65
N GLY A 33 -0.57 -5.03 -11.56
CA GLY A 33 -1.85 -5.27 -12.19
C GLY A 33 -2.65 -6.44 -11.61
N ILE A 34 -2.39 -6.78 -10.35
CA ILE A 34 -3.08 -7.82 -9.60
C ILE A 34 -4.09 -7.12 -8.68
N PRO A 35 -5.39 -7.08 -9.03
CA PRO A 35 -6.38 -6.42 -8.18
C PRO A 35 -6.51 -7.16 -6.84
N VAL A 36 -6.49 -6.40 -5.75
CA VAL A 36 -6.84 -6.91 -4.41
C VAL A 36 -8.33 -6.75 -4.21
N THR A 37 -9.03 -7.85 -3.92
CA THR A 37 -10.49 -7.85 -3.77
C THR A 37 -10.94 -7.89 -2.32
N PHE A 38 -10.09 -8.40 -1.43
CA PHE A 38 -10.37 -8.53 0.00
C PHE A 38 -9.14 -8.21 0.84
N HIS A 39 -9.39 -7.54 1.95
CA HIS A 39 -8.48 -7.41 3.08
C HIS A 39 -9.15 -8.10 4.27
N THR A 40 -8.44 -8.98 4.96
CA THR A 40 -8.96 -9.71 6.11
C THR A 40 -7.97 -9.59 7.26
N THR A 41 -8.46 -9.21 8.43
CA THR A 41 -7.65 -9.11 9.65
C THR A 41 -8.16 -10.15 10.64
N VAL A 42 -7.27 -10.97 11.18
CA VAL A 42 -7.58 -12.01 12.16
C VAL A 42 -6.64 -11.96 13.35
N ASN A 43 -7.10 -12.50 14.47
CA ASN A 43 -6.34 -12.64 15.70
C ASN A 43 -5.36 -13.83 15.61
N ASP A 44 -4.46 -13.93 16.58
CA ASP A 44 -3.39 -14.94 16.63
C ASP A 44 -3.91 -16.31 17.11
N THR A 45 -4.86 -16.90 16.38
CA THR A 45 -5.42 -18.23 16.69
C THR A 45 -5.39 -19.16 15.48
N ILE A 46 -5.24 -20.47 15.74
CA ILE A 46 -5.26 -21.48 14.68
C ILE A 46 -6.61 -21.47 13.94
N GLU A 47 -7.71 -21.37 14.70
CA GLU A 47 -9.07 -21.45 14.18
C GLU A 47 -9.37 -20.27 13.24
N ALA A 48 -9.12 -19.03 13.69
CA ALA A 48 -9.38 -17.85 12.89
C ALA A 48 -8.47 -17.78 11.66
N GLY A 49 -7.19 -18.14 11.83
CA GLY A 49 -6.26 -18.30 10.72
C GLY A 49 -6.81 -19.28 9.68
N LEU A 50 -7.10 -20.52 10.08
CA LEU A 50 -7.59 -21.56 9.17
C LEU A 50 -8.87 -21.15 8.44
N GLU A 51 -9.81 -20.49 9.11
CA GLU A 51 -11.02 -19.98 8.48
C GLU A 51 -10.68 -18.94 7.40
N ALA A 52 -9.89 -17.92 7.74
CA ALA A 52 -9.49 -16.88 6.80
C ALA A 52 -8.73 -17.45 5.60
N PHE A 53 -7.78 -18.35 5.84
CA PHE A 53 -7.01 -19.00 4.77
C PHE A 53 -7.87 -19.84 3.84
N ARG A 54 -8.82 -20.63 4.37
CA ARG A 54 -9.72 -21.43 3.54
C ARG A 54 -10.62 -20.56 2.68
N LEU A 55 -11.19 -19.50 3.26
CA LEU A 55 -12.01 -18.55 2.52
C LEU A 55 -11.20 -17.85 1.42
N ALA A 56 -10.02 -17.32 1.76
CA ALA A 56 -9.14 -16.63 0.83
C ALA A 56 -8.66 -17.55 -0.30
N ALA A 57 -8.19 -18.76 0.02
CA ALA A 57 -7.76 -19.75 -0.97
C ALA A 57 -8.92 -20.23 -1.86
N GLY A 58 -10.15 -20.21 -1.36
CA GLY A 58 -11.34 -20.56 -2.13
C GLY A 58 -11.72 -19.51 -3.19
N ARG A 59 -11.43 -18.23 -2.94
CA ARG A 59 -11.84 -17.12 -3.81
C ARG A 59 -10.71 -16.44 -4.56
N ALA A 60 -9.47 -16.44 -4.07
CA ALA A 60 -8.33 -15.73 -4.66
C ALA A 60 -7.28 -16.69 -5.26
N ALA A 61 -6.61 -16.23 -6.32
CA ALA A 61 -5.51 -16.97 -6.93
C ALA A 61 -4.18 -16.76 -6.18
N ILE A 62 -4.06 -15.62 -5.50
CA ILE A 62 -2.91 -15.23 -4.70
C ILE A 62 -3.41 -14.79 -3.33
N VAL A 63 -2.75 -15.23 -2.27
CA VAL A 63 -2.95 -14.69 -0.92
C VAL A 63 -1.61 -14.20 -0.40
N VAL A 64 -1.57 -12.99 0.14
CA VAL A 64 -0.38 -12.48 0.83
C VAL A 64 -0.75 -12.22 2.29
N VAL A 65 0.06 -12.76 3.18
CA VAL A 65 -0.13 -12.75 4.63
C VAL A 65 0.97 -11.95 5.27
N THR A 66 0.63 -11.16 6.28
CA THR A 66 1.60 -10.48 7.16
C THR A 66 1.31 -10.82 8.61
N GLY A 67 2.35 -11.16 9.38
CA GLY A 67 2.25 -11.44 10.82
C GLY A 67 2.37 -12.92 11.19
N GLY A 68 2.58 -13.18 12.48
CA GLY A 68 2.61 -14.53 13.09
C GLY A 68 3.75 -15.46 12.63
N LEU A 69 4.91 -14.91 12.24
CA LEU A 69 6.10 -15.68 11.81
C LEU A 69 7.31 -15.57 12.77
N GLY A 70 7.14 -14.84 13.87
CA GLY A 70 8.17 -14.73 14.89
C GLY A 70 8.40 -16.04 15.66
N PRO A 71 9.22 -15.99 16.73
CA PRO A 71 9.57 -17.14 17.53
C PRO A 71 8.59 -17.43 18.68
N THR A 72 7.59 -16.59 18.93
CA THR A 72 6.74 -16.71 20.12
C THR A 72 5.61 -17.74 19.92
N ALA A 73 4.87 -18.03 20.99
CA ALA A 73 3.86 -19.08 21.01
C ALA A 73 2.57 -18.70 20.26
N ASP A 74 2.30 -17.39 20.18
CA ASP A 74 1.24 -16.73 19.41
C ASP A 74 1.58 -16.61 17.91
N ASP A 75 2.84 -16.80 17.49
CA ASP A 75 3.23 -16.78 16.07
C ASP A 75 2.78 -18.04 15.30
N LEU A 76 1.48 -18.16 15.03
CA LEU A 76 0.87 -19.40 14.54
C LEU A 76 0.74 -19.52 13.02
N THR A 77 1.13 -18.50 12.25
CA THR A 77 0.91 -18.46 10.77
C THR A 77 1.48 -19.70 10.06
N ARG A 78 2.66 -20.16 10.48
CA ARG A 78 3.32 -21.34 9.89
C ARG A 78 2.50 -22.62 10.10
N ASP A 79 1.97 -22.78 11.31
CA ASP A 79 1.20 -23.94 11.75
C ASP A 79 -0.15 -23.95 11.05
N VAL A 80 -0.78 -22.77 10.92
CA VAL A 80 -2.00 -22.57 10.14
C VAL A 80 -1.80 -22.94 8.67
N LEU A 81 -0.70 -22.49 8.03
CA LEU A 81 -0.41 -22.84 6.64
C LEU A 81 -0.17 -24.33 6.44
N ALA A 82 0.54 -24.99 7.35
CA ALA A 82 0.76 -26.43 7.30
C ALA A 82 -0.57 -27.20 7.41
N ALA A 83 -1.43 -26.81 8.35
CA ALA A 83 -2.76 -27.39 8.53
C ALA A 83 -3.69 -27.10 7.33
N ALA A 84 -3.63 -25.91 6.74
CA ALA A 84 -4.40 -25.55 5.54
C ALA A 84 -3.95 -26.35 4.31
N ALA A 85 -2.65 -26.59 4.17
CA ALA A 85 -2.07 -27.42 3.11
C ALA A 85 -2.26 -28.93 3.34
N GLY A 86 -2.61 -29.35 4.56
CA GLY A 86 -2.73 -30.76 4.92
C GLY A 86 -1.38 -31.49 4.97
N VAL A 87 -0.30 -30.77 5.33
CA VAL A 87 1.07 -31.30 5.35
C VAL A 87 1.75 -31.01 6.69
N PRO A 88 2.76 -31.80 7.11
CA PRO A 88 3.51 -31.49 8.32
C PRO A 88 4.47 -30.31 8.11
N LEU A 89 4.97 -29.78 9.23
CA LEU A 89 6.12 -28.88 9.25
C LEU A 89 7.42 -29.69 9.24
N ASP A 90 8.31 -29.38 8.29
CA ASP A 90 9.66 -29.95 8.23
C ASP A 90 10.70 -28.88 8.61
N LEU A 91 11.76 -29.28 9.29
CA LEU A 91 12.89 -28.40 9.63
C LEU A 91 13.78 -28.20 8.40
N SER A 92 14.05 -26.94 8.07
CA SER A 92 15.05 -26.57 7.08
C SER A 92 16.36 -26.25 7.77
N GLU A 93 17.34 -27.13 7.64
CA GLU A 93 18.69 -26.92 8.18
C GLU A 93 19.33 -25.64 7.61
N ALA A 94 19.09 -25.33 6.33
CA ALA A 94 19.59 -24.10 5.72
C ALA A 94 18.98 -22.84 6.35
N ALA A 95 17.68 -22.86 6.66
CA ALA A 95 17.05 -21.76 7.37
C ALA A 95 17.54 -21.66 8.82
N LEU A 96 17.70 -22.81 9.50
CA LEU A 96 18.21 -22.86 10.87
C LEU A 96 19.59 -22.21 10.97
N VAL A 97 20.52 -22.59 10.07
CA VAL A 97 21.85 -21.97 9.97
C VAL A 97 21.75 -20.46 9.70
N ALA A 98 20.83 -20.02 8.84
CA ALA A 98 20.64 -18.61 8.57
C ALA A 98 20.17 -17.84 9.83
N VAL A 99 19.23 -18.40 10.59
CA VAL A 99 18.75 -17.83 11.86
C VAL A 99 19.87 -17.80 12.89
N GLU A 100 20.57 -18.91 13.13
CA GLU A 100 21.70 -19.01 14.05
C GLU A 100 22.79 -17.99 13.73
N SER A 101 23.13 -17.83 12.44
CA SER A 101 24.14 -16.87 12.00
C SER A 101 23.84 -15.43 12.42
N ARG A 102 22.55 -15.05 12.56
CA ARG A 102 22.17 -13.71 13.04
C ARG A 102 22.51 -13.50 14.50
N PHE A 103 22.27 -14.51 15.33
CA PHE A 103 22.59 -14.47 16.75
C PHE A 103 24.10 -14.46 16.96
N VAL A 104 24.83 -15.31 16.22
CA VAL A 104 26.31 -15.34 16.25
C VAL A 104 26.91 -13.98 15.86
N ARG A 105 26.42 -13.33 14.79
CA ARG A 105 26.88 -11.99 14.39
C ARG A 105 26.64 -10.92 15.46
N ARG A 106 25.66 -11.11 16.34
CA ARG A 106 25.34 -10.23 17.46
C ARG A 106 26.07 -10.62 18.76
N GLY A 107 26.91 -11.67 18.73
CA GLY A 107 27.60 -12.19 19.91
C GLY A 107 26.65 -12.84 20.93
N MET A 108 25.49 -13.32 20.48
CA MET A 108 24.46 -13.91 21.34
C MET A 108 24.24 -15.38 20.98
N PRO A 109 23.94 -16.25 21.96
CA PRO A 109 23.41 -17.57 21.67
C PRO A 109 21.97 -17.46 21.13
N MET A 110 21.60 -18.34 20.19
CA MET A 110 20.23 -18.41 19.69
C MET A 110 19.31 -19.05 20.75
N PRO A 111 18.21 -18.40 21.14
CA PRO A 111 17.19 -19.03 21.98
C PRO A 111 16.53 -20.23 21.28
N GLU A 112 16.13 -21.24 22.06
CA GLU A 112 15.48 -22.45 21.53
C GLU A 112 14.18 -22.15 20.77
N SER A 113 13.41 -21.14 21.21
CA SER A 113 12.18 -20.71 20.55
C SER A 113 12.39 -20.27 19.09
N ASN A 114 13.57 -19.72 18.76
CA ASN A 114 13.90 -19.29 17.41
C ASN A 114 14.09 -20.46 16.43
N ARG A 115 14.34 -21.69 16.90
CA ARG A 115 14.42 -22.87 16.02
C ARG A 115 13.12 -23.08 15.24
N ARG A 116 11.99 -22.69 15.83
CA ARG A 116 10.66 -22.78 15.22
C ARG A 116 10.53 -21.92 13.95
N GLN A 117 11.34 -20.87 13.82
CA GLN A 117 11.40 -20.03 12.61
C GLN A 117 12.07 -20.74 11.42
N ALA A 118 12.68 -21.91 11.64
CA ALA A 118 13.23 -22.78 10.60
C ALA A 118 12.31 -23.95 10.21
N LEU A 119 11.07 -23.97 10.72
CA LEU A 119 10.07 -24.98 10.38
C LEU A 119 9.10 -24.45 9.30
N PHE A 120 8.94 -25.23 8.23
CA PHE A 120 8.14 -24.85 7.06
C PHE A 120 7.16 -25.94 6.65
N PRO A 121 5.97 -25.61 6.12
CA PRO A 121 5.08 -26.60 5.52
C PRO A 121 5.81 -27.41 4.46
N ARG A 122 5.71 -28.74 4.49
CA ARG A 122 6.35 -29.60 3.49
C ARG A 122 5.94 -29.19 2.07
N GLY A 123 6.94 -29.05 1.19
CA GLY A 123 6.74 -28.64 -0.20
C GLY A 123 6.60 -27.12 -0.40
N SER A 124 6.68 -26.32 0.67
CA SER A 124 6.80 -24.87 0.54
C SER A 124 8.20 -24.44 0.13
N ARG A 125 8.29 -23.20 -0.35
CA ARG A 125 9.52 -22.49 -0.67
C ARG A 125 9.80 -21.46 0.42
N ILE A 126 11.07 -21.23 0.69
CA ILE A 126 11.52 -20.29 1.72
C ILE A 126 11.72 -18.92 1.08
N ILE A 127 11.15 -17.88 1.70
CA ILE A 127 11.40 -16.47 1.34
C ILE A 127 12.50 -15.95 2.27
N PRO A 128 13.72 -15.68 1.78
CA PRO A 128 14.81 -15.21 2.63
C PRO A 128 14.49 -13.85 3.25
N ASN A 129 14.70 -13.72 4.56
CA ASN A 129 14.64 -12.45 5.26
C ASN A 129 16.06 -11.99 5.58
N PRO A 130 16.64 -10.98 4.88
CA PRO A 130 17.97 -10.45 5.18
C PRO A 130 18.00 -9.56 6.43
N ASP A 131 16.85 -8.98 6.81
CA ASP A 131 16.78 -7.91 7.82
C ASP A 131 16.32 -8.41 9.21
N GLY A 132 15.67 -9.57 9.28
CA GLY A 132 15.16 -10.16 10.52
C GLY A 132 15.41 -11.66 10.64
N THR A 133 14.98 -12.27 11.74
CA THR A 133 15.20 -13.71 12.00
C THR A 133 14.12 -14.62 11.43
N ALA A 134 12.96 -14.10 11.01
CA ALA A 134 11.85 -14.87 10.49
C ALA A 134 11.88 -14.94 8.95
N PRO A 135 12.29 -16.06 8.31
CA PRO A 135 12.08 -16.23 6.88
C PRO A 135 10.59 -16.35 6.58
N GLY A 136 10.19 -15.92 5.39
CA GLY A 136 8.81 -16.06 4.92
C GLY A 136 8.55 -17.42 4.28
N ILE A 137 7.29 -17.66 3.95
CA ILE A 137 6.81 -18.94 3.43
C ILE A 137 6.08 -18.69 2.11
N ASP A 138 6.38 -19.47 1.08
CA ASP A 138 5.69 -19.45 -0.21
C ASP A 138 5.17 -20.86 -0.51
N VAL A 139 3.86 -21.05 -0.46
CA VAL A 139 3.21 -22.37 -0.54
C VAL A 139 2.05 -22.36 -1.52
N ASP A 140 1.90 -23.45 -2.28
CA ASP A 140 0.75 -23.66 -3.16
C ASP A 140 -0.31 -24.52 -2.45
N ILE A 141 -1.54 -24.01 -2.37
CA ILE A 141 -2.71 -24.69 -1.82
C ILE A 141 -3.61 -25.14 -2.98
N PRO A 142 -3.88 -26.45 -3.12
CA PRO A 142 -4.82 -26.95 -4.11
C PRO A 142 -6.23 -26.41 -3.87
N ARG A 143 -6.95 -26.05 -4.95
CA ARG A 143 -8.37 -25.66 -4.89
C ARG A 143 -9.15 -26.20 -6.09
N VAL A 144 -10.48 -26.17 -6.00
CA VAL A 144 -11.33 -26.50 -7.15
C VAL A 144 -11.04 -25.52 -8.29
N GLY A 145 -10.62 -26.04 -9.44
CA GLY A 145 -10.31 -25.22 -10.62
C GLY A 145 -8.91 -24.59 -10.64
N GLY A 146 -7.97 -25.04 -9.80
CA GLY A 146 -6.56 -24.64 -9.91
C GLY A 146 -5.78 -24.72 -8.59
N GLN A 147 -4.84 -23.81 -8.42
CA GLN A 147 -4.10 -23.63 -7.17
C GLN A 147 -4.22 -22.18 -6.69
N CYS A 148 -4.11 -21.98 -5.38
CA CYS A 148 -3.91 -20.69 -4.75
C CYS A 148 -2.48 -20.63 -4.25
N ARG A 149 -1.70 -19.62 -4.64
CA ARG A 149 -0.34 -19.43 -4.12
C ARG A 149 -0.38 -18.45 -2.96
N ILE A 150 0.24 -18.83 -1.84
CA ILE A 150 0.21 -18.08 -0.60
C ILE A 150 1.63 -17.65 -0.23
N PHE A 151 1.82 -16.36 0.01
CA PHE A 151 3.07 -15.79 0.53
C PHE A 151 2.84 -15.27 1.95
N ALA A 152 3.55 -15.80 2.94
CA ALA A 152 3.54 -15.26 4.31
C ALA A 152 4.84 -14.53 4.61
N LEU A 153 4.69 -13.31 5.10
CA LEU A 153 5.75 -12.34 5.41
C LEU A 153 5.65 -11.92 6.89
N PRO A 154 6.76 -11.48 7.51
CA PRO A 154 6.75 -11.01 8.90
C PRO A 154 5.92 -9.73 9.06
N GLY A 155 5.44 -9.48 10.28
CA GLY A 155 4.67 -8.25 10.59
C GLY A 155 5.50 -6.96 10.60
N VAL A 156 6.83 -7.06 10.66
CA VAL A 156 7.73 -5.90 10.69
C VAL A 156 7.80 -5.25 9.30
N PRO A 157 7.35 -3.98 9.15
CA PRO A 157 7.18 -3.37 7.82
C PRO A 157 8.46 -3.30 6.99
N SER A 158 9.61 -3.04 7.60
CA SER A 158 10.90 -2.96 6.87
C SER A 158 11.32 -4.32 6.31
N GLU A 159 11.23 -5.37 7.12
CA GLU A 159 11.57 -6.74 6.70
C GLU A 159 10.64 -7.21 5.57
N MET A 160 9.33 -7.02 5.75
CA MET A 160 8.31 -7.37 4.78
C MET A 160 8.54 -6.67 3.42
N LYS A 161 8.86 -5.38 3.41
CA LYS A 161 9.15 -4.63 2.17
C LYS A 161 10.40 -5.14 1.45
N THR A 162 11.47 -5.45 2.19
CA THR A 162 12.70 -6.02 1.59
C THR A 162 12.42 -7.39 0.97
N MET A 163 11.74 -8.26 1.70
CA MET A 163 11.36 -9.61 1.23
C MET A 163 10.41 -9.57 0.03
N TRP A 164 9.47 -8.62 0.03
CA TRP A 164 8.55 -8.39 -1.08
C TRP A 164 9.31 -8.13 -2.38
N ARG A 165 10.14 -7.09 -2.40
CA ARG A 165 10.90 -6.68 -3.58
C ARG A 165 11.89 -7.73 -4.06
N ALA A 166 12.56 -8.40 -3.12
CA ALA A 166 13.59 -9.37 -3.44
C ALA A 166 13.05 -10.72 -3.94
N THR A 167 11.82 -11.11 -3.56
CA THR A 167 11.34 -12.48 -3.80
C THR A 167 9.89 -12.58 -4.22
N VAL A 168 8.96 -11.92 -3.50
CA VAL A 168 7.53 -12.05 -3.78
C VAL A 168 7.17 -11.41 -5.12
N GLU A 169 7.61 -10.17 -5.36
CA GLU A 169 7.34 -9.44 -6.59
C GLU A 169 7.87 -10.17 -7.84
N PRO A 170 9.15 -10.62 -7.91
CA PRO A 170 9.63 -11.45 -9.01
C PRO A 170 8.83 -12.74 -9.20
N ALA A 171 8.44 -13.41 -8.11
CA ALA A 171 7.66 -14.65 -8.17
C ALA A 171 6.25 -14.43 -8.72
N LEU A 172 5.61 -13.31 -8.38
CA LEU A 172 4.32 -12.90 -8.92
C LEU A 172 4.41 -12.53 -10.40
N LEU A 173 5.44 -11.77 -10.79
CA LEU A 173 5.70 -11.41 -12.19
C LEU A 173 5.85 -12.65 -13.09
N ALA A 174 6.51 -13.70 -12.60
CA ALA A 174 6.66 -14.96 -13.33
C ALA A 174 5.34 -15.72 -13.55
N MET A 175 4.29 -15.43 -12.78
CA MET A 175 2.96 -16.06 -12.90
C MET A 175 2.04 -15.35 -13.89
N LEU A 176 2.37 -14.11 -14.30
CA LEU A 176 1.49 -13.32 -15.16
C LEU A 176 1.70 -13.69 -16.64
N PRO A 177 0.65 -14.19 -17.34
CA PRO A 177 0.76 -14.67 -18.72
C PRO A 177 0.98 -13.54 -19.74
N GLU A 178 0.66 -12.30 -19.39
CA GLU A 178 0.98 -11.10 -20.15
C GLU A 178 1.48 -10.02 -19.19
N ARG A 179 2.61 -9.38 -19.51
CA ARG A 179 3.06 -8.16 -18.84
C ARG A 179 2.09 -7.05 -19.18
N ALA A 180 0.97 -7.00 -18.48
CA ALA A 180 0.09 -5.87 -18.55
C ALA A 180 0.64 -4.79 -17.61
N THR A 181 1.07 -3.68 -18.19
CA THR A 181 1.45 -2.51 -17.41
C THR A 181 0.18 -1.86 -16.88
N ILE A 182 0.18 -1.47 -15.62
CA ILE A 182 -0.84 -0.57 -15.06
C ILE A 182 -0.18 0.77 -14.79
N VAL A 183 -0.73 1.82 -15.38
CA VAL A 183 -0.37 3.21 -15.06
C VAL A 183 -1.55 3.86 -14.39
N GLN A 184 -1.27 4.61 -13.32
CA GLN A 184 -2.24 5.43 -12.63
C GLN A 184 -1.88 6.90 -12.79
N ARG A 185 -2.93 7.72 -12.92
CA ARG A 185 -2.83 9.18 -13.01
C ARG A 185 -3.75 9.80 -11.98
N ARG A 186 -3.21 10.65 -11.10
CA ARG A 186 -4.00 11.36 -10.08
C ARG A 186 -4.27 12.78 -10.53
N ILE A 187 -5.54 13.17 -10.52
CA ILE A 187 -5.99 14.55 -10.73
C ILE A 187 -6.56 15.06 -9.42
N LYS A 188 -6.04 16.20 -8.96
CA LYS A 188 -6.37 16.79 -7.66
C LYS A 188 -7.36 17.92 -7.84
N CYS A 189 -8.43 17.88 -7.06
CA CYS A 189 -9.59 18.75 -7.17
C CYS A 189 -9.93 19.39 -5.82
N PHE A 190 -10.31 20.67 -5.83
CA PHE A 190 -10.75 21.40 -4.64
C PHE A 190 -11.93 22.33 -4.96
N GLY A 191 -12.81 22.56 -3.99
CA GLY A 191 -13.95 23.48 -4.12
C GLY A 191 -15.29 22.82 -4.50
N ALA A 192 -15.34 21.50 -4.63
CA ALA A 192 -16.57 20.74 -4.84
C ALA A 192 -16.54 19.41 -4.08
N GLY A 193 -17.69 18.99 -3.54
CA GLY A 193 -17.85 17.69 -2.89
C GLY A 193 -17.91 16.54 -3.90
N GLU A 194 -17.76 15.30 -3.41
CA GLU A 194 -17.71 14.09 -4.24
C GLU A 194 -18.93 13.95 -5.17
N SER A 195 -20.16 14.04 -4.64
CA SER A 195 -21.38 13.91 -5.45
C SER A 195 -21.53 14.99 -6.52
N ALA A 196 -21.00 16.20 -6.27
CA ALA A 196 -21.02 17.29 -7.24
C ALA A 196 -20.04 17.00 -8.39
N ILE A 197 -18.83 16.52 -8.07
CA ILE A 197 -17.83 16.11 -9.07
C ILE A 197 -18.34 14.91 -9.89
N GLU A 198 -18.95 13.92 -9.26
CA GLU A 198 -19.52 12.77 -9.97
C GLU A 198 -20.63 13.20 -10.95
N SER A 199 -21.50 14.13 -10.54
CA SER A 199 -22.56 14.67 -11.41
C SER A 199 -22.01 15.45 -12.62
N MET A 200 -20.83 16.05 -12.50
CA MET A 200 -20.13 16.73 -13.60
C MET A 200 -19.42 15.76 -14.55
N LEU A 201 -19.23 14.51 -14.15
CA LEU A 201 -18.48 13.47 -14.89
C LEU A 201 -19.34 12.22 -15.17
N PRO A 202 -20.52 12.36 -15.79
CA PRO A 202 -21.36 11.21 -16.11
C PRO A 202 -20.60 10.24 -17.02
N ASP A 203 -20.81 8.94 -16.81
CA ASP A 203 -20.18 7.81 -17.51
C ASP A 203 -18.67 7.57 -17.29
N LEU A 204 -17.92 8.56 -16.81
CA LEU A 204 -16.48 8.38 -16.56
C LEU A 204 -16.19 7.48 -15.36
N VAL A 205 -17.04 7.53 -14.33
CA VAL A 205 -16.89 6.79 -13.06
C VAL A 205 -17.56 5.41 -13.11
N ARG A 206 -18.09 5.01 -14.27
CA ARG A 206 -18.83 3.75 -14.42
C ARG A 206 -17.91 2.53 -14.20
N ARG A 207 -18.37 1.56 -13.40
CA ARG A 207 -17.68 0.28 -13.20
C ARG A 207 -17.49 -0.46 -14.55
N GLY A 208 -16.32 -1.07 -14.72
CA GLY A 208 -15.97 -1.85 -15.92
C GLY A 208 -15.50 -1.02 -17.12
N ARG A 209 -15.28 0.29 -16.95
CA ARG A 209 -14.62 1.15 -17.94
C ARG A 209 -13.11 0.90 -17.95
N ASP A 210 -12.48 0.99 -19.12
CA ASP A 210 -11.03 1.09 -19.31
C ASP A 210 -10.73 2.40 -20.07
N PRO A 211 -9.99 3.37 -19.50
CA PRO A 211 -9.43 3.35 -18.14
C PRO A 211 -10.51 3.53 -17.06
N LEU A 212 -10.27 2.91 -15.90
CA LEU A 212 -11.13 3.03 -14.73
C LEU A 212 -10.90 4.40 -14.06
N VAL A 213 -11.97 5.13 -13.74
CA VAL A 213 -11.88 6.35 -12.94
C VAL A 213 -12.51 6.10 -11.58
N GLY A 214 -11.72 6.31 -10.53
CA GLY A 214 -12.19 6.29 -9.15
C GLY A 214 -12.14 7.68 -8.52
N ILE A 215 -13.05 7.96 -7.60
CA ILE A 215 -13.07 9.20 -6.80
C ILE A 215 -12.67 8.87 -5.36
N THR A 216 -11.92 9.75 -4.70
CA THR A 216 -11.64 9.63 -3.27
C THR A 216 -11.59 11.02 -2.65
N ALA A 217 -12.29 11.21 -1.54
CA ALA A 217 -12.21 12.40 -0.72
C ALA A 217 -11.21 12.22 0.43
N HIS A 218 -10.36 13.22 0.67
CA HIS A 218 -9.47 13.30 1.82
C HIS A 218 -9.21 14.77 2.16
N GLU A 219 -9.41 15.18 3.42
CA GLU A 219 -9.11 16.55 3.90
C GLU A 219 -9.60 17.67 2.95
N ALA A 220 -10.89 17.63 2.60
CA ALA A 220 -11.54 18.56 1.67
C ALA A 220 -11.00 18.59 0.22
N THR A 221 -10.04 17.73 -0.11
CA THR A 221 -9.54 17.51 -1.47
C THR A 221 -10.19 16.27 -2.06
N ILE A 222 -10.63 16.38 -3.32
CA ILE A 222 -11.09 15.23 -4.10
C ILE A 222 -9.97 14.81 -5.05
N THR A 223 -9.61 13.53 -5.05
CA THR A 223 -8.66 12.96 -6.00
C THR A 223 -9.38 12.03 -6.96
N LEU A 224 -9.29 12.33 -8.26
CA LEU A 224 -9.69 11.42 -9.33
C LEU A 224 -8.49 10.57 -9.72
N ARG A 225 -8.63 9.25 -9.64
CA ARG A 225 -7.59 8.29 -10.06
C ARG A 225 -8.02 7.64 -11.37
N ILE A 226 -7.26 7.88 -12.44
CA ILE A 226 -7.42 7.22 -13.73
C ILE A 226 -6.44 6.06 -13.77
N ALA A 227 -6.93 4.82 -13.83
CA ALA A 227 -6.09 3.63 -13.94
C ALA A 227 -6.30 2.97 -15.31
N ALA A 228 -5.25 2.84 -16.10
CA ALA A 228 -5.26 2.15 -17.39
C ALA A 228 -4.43 0.89 -17.33
N ARG A 229 -4.90 -0.15 -18.02
CA ARG A 229 -4.14 -1.38 -18.26
C ARG A 229 -3.74 -1.43 -19.74
N GLY A 230 -2.47 -1.69 -20.03
CA GLY A 230 -1.95 -1.69 -21.40
C GLY A 230 -0.73 -2.58 -21.57
N ARG A 231 -0.21 -2.63 -22.79
CA ARG A 231 0.97 -3.46 -23.13
C ARG A 231 2.26 -2.90 -22.52
N ASP A 232 2.37 -1.59 -22.47
CA ASP A 232 3.49 -0.84 -21.91
C ASP A 232 2.97 0.50 -21.33
N GLU A 233 3.87 1.29 -20.75
CA GLU A 233 3.54 2.58 -20.17
C GLU A 233 2.97 3.56 -21.21
N ALA A 234 3.51 3.58 -22.43
CA ALA A 234 3.06 4.47 -23.49
C ALA A 234 1.61 4.18 -23.92
N ASP A 235 1.26 2.90 -24.07
CA ASP A 235 -0.09 2.42 -24.35
C ASP A 235 -1.07 2.83 -23.24
N CYS A 236 -0.66 2.74 -21.97
CA CYS A 236 -1.47 3.17 -20.84
C CYS A 236 -1.67 4.70 -20.83
N LEU A 237 -0.61 5.48 -21.02
CA LEU A 237 -0.68 6.94 -21.07
C LEU A 237 -1.55 7.42 -22.24
N ALA A 238 -1.49 6.75 -23.39
CA ALA A 238 -2.37 7.03 -24.53
C ALA A 238 -3.85 6.79 -24.21
N LYS A 239 -4.18 5.78 -23.38
CA LYS A 239 -5.56 5.56 -22.88
C LYS A 239 -5.98 6.58 -21.83
N ILE A 240 -5.06 7.00 -20.96
CA ILE A 240 -5.32 7.97 -19.89
C ILE A 240 -5.59 9.37 -20.46
N ALA A 241 -4.79 9.81 -21.45
CA ALA A 241 -4.80 11.19 -21.93
C ALA A 241 -6.19 11.71 -22.37
N PRO A 242 -7.00 10.97 -23.17
CA PRO A 242 -8.36 11.42 -23.51
C PRO A 242 -9.26 11.56 -22.28
N THR A 243 -9.15 10.65 -21.32
CA THR A 243 -9.93 10.69 -20.07
C THR A 243 -9.54 11.89 -19.20
N GLU A 244 -8.23 12.15 -19.05
CA GLU A 244 -7.73 13.33 -18.34
C GLU A 244 -8.20 14.63 -19.01
N ALA A 245 -8.17 14.70 -20.35
CA ALA A 245 -8.65 15.86 -21.10
C ALA A 245 -10.14 16.12 -20.85
N THR A 246 -10.99 15.08 -20.88
CA THR A 246 -12.42 15.22 -20.55
C THR A 246 -12.63 15.69 -19.11
N ILE A 247 -11.91 15.12 -18.14
CA ILE A 247 -12.00 15.56 -16.73
C ILE A 247 -11.66 17.04 -16.59
N ARG A 248 -10.57 17.50 -17.22
CA ARG A 248 -10.17 18.91 -17.20
C ARG A 248 -11.20 19.82 -17.86
N GLN A 249 -11.79 19.39 -18.97
CA GLN A 249 -12.84 20.14 -19.65
C GLN A 249 -14.10 20.29 -18.79
N CYS A 250 -14.53 19.21 -18.12
CA CYS A 250 -15.73 19.21 -17.30
C CYS A 250 -15.54 19.97 -15.98
N LEU A 251 -14.40 19.82 -15.32
CA LEU A 251 -14.17 20.37 -13.98
C LEU A 251 -13.52 21.76 -13.98
N GLY A 252 -12.83 22.15 -15.06
CA GLY A 252 -12.23 23.47 -15.19
C GLY A 252 -11.33 23.84 -14.00
N THR A 253 -11.65 24.95 -13.34
CA THR A 253 -10.87 25.51 -12.23
C THR A 253 -10.95 24.71 -10.93
N ILE A 254 -11.83 23.70 -10.85
CA ILE A 254 -11.87 22.77 -9.71
C ILE A 254 -10.59 21.92 -9.69
N VAL A 255 -9.99 21.63 -10.85
CA VAL A 255 -8.72 20.90 -10.95
C VAL A 255 -7.57 21.86 -10.65
N TYR A 256 -6.89 21.65 -9.53
CA TYR A 256 -5.76 22.50 -9.13
C TYR A 256 -4.41 21.88 -9.44
N GLY A 257 -4.32 20.55 -9.58
CA GLY A 257 -3.03 19.86 -9.68
C GLY A 257 -3.15 18.39 -10.06
N VAL A 258 -2.00 17.72 -10.07
CA VAL A 258 -1.82 16.31 -10.43
C VAL A 258 -0.78 15.62 -9.55
N GLU A 259 -0.84 14.30 -9.45
CA GLU A 259 0.06 13.48 -8.62
C GLU A 259 0.21 13.97 -7.18
N ASP A 260 1.36 14.57 -6.87
CA ASP A 260 1.79 15.00 -5.56
C ASP A 260 1.69 16.52 -5.40
N ASP A 261 1.00 17.20 -6.34
CA ASP A 261 0.58 18.58 -6.16
C ASP A 261 -0.37 18.66 -4.94
N GLU A 262 0.02 19.49 -3.98
CA GLU A 262 -0.84 19.88 -2.86
C GLU A 262 -1.47 21.27 -3.11
N ILE A 263 -2.53 21.60 -2.36
CA ILE A 263 -3.31 22.82 -2.62
C ILE A 263 -2.47 24.10 -2.44
N GLU A 264 -1.57 24.09 -1.46
CA GLU A 264 -0.61 25.15 -1.21
C GLU A 264 0.38 25.32 -2.37
N ASP A 265 0.74 24.24 -3.09
CA ASP A 265 1.60 24.33 -4.26
C ASP A 265 0.90 25.11 -5.37
N ALA A 266 -0.39 24.83 -5.58
CA ALA A 266 -1.22 25.53 -6.56
C ALA A 266 -1.43 27.00 -6.19
N ALA A 267 -1.66 27.30 -4.90
CA ALA A 267 -1.82 28.66 -4.41
C ALA A 267 -0.55 29.49 -4.63
N VAL A 268 0.62 28.95 -4.25
CA VAL A 268 1.91 29.62 -4.44
C VAL A 268 2.22 29.80 -5.92
N ALA A 269 2.01 28.78 -6.77
CA ALA A 269 2.21 28.88 -8.21
C ALA A 269 1.30 29.95 -8.85
N ALA A 270 0.05 30.09 -8.41
CA ALA A 270 -0.88 31.09 -8.91
C ALA A 270 -0.47 32.53 -8.57
N VAL A 271 0.16 32.75 -7.41
CA VAL A 271 0.76 34.04 -7.03
C VAL A 271 2.02 34.31 -7.83
N ALA A 272 2.90 33.31 -7.97
CA ALA A 272 4.14 33.40 -8.73
C ALA A 272 3.90 33.76 -10.21
N ALA A 273 2.90 33.14 -10.84
CA ALA A 273 2.53 33.40 -12.23
C ALA A 273 2.10 34.85 -12.50
N ARG A 274 1.76 35.60 -11.46
CA ARG A 274 1.42 37.03 -11.51
C ARG A 274 2.59 37.93 -11.11
N GLY A 275 3.77 37.38 -10.88
CA GLY A 275 4.93 38.10 -10.35
C GLY A 275 4.74 38.59 -8.91
N GLY A 276 3.78 38.01 -8.18
CA GLY A 276 3.42 38.43 -6.82
C GLY A 276 4.23 37.70 -5.74
N THR A 277 4.04 38.17 -4.51
CA THR A 277 4.54 37.54 -3.28
C THR A 277 3.42 37.38 -2.27
N LEU A 278 3.54 36.43 -1.35
CA LEU A 278 2.55 36.10 -0.34
C LEU A 278 3.16 36.20 1.06
N ALA A 279 2.39 36.69 2.03
CA ALA A 279 2.70 36.60 3.47
C ALA A 279 1.42 36.20 4.22
N SER A 280 1.55 35.61 5.40
CA SER A 280 0.40 35.20 6.23
C SER A 280 0.36 35.90 7.58
N SER A 281 -0.84 36.13 8.10
CA SER A 281 -1.09 36.53 9.48
C SER A 281 -2.24 35.70 9.99
N GLU A 282 -2.01 34.89 11.01
CA GLU A 282 -2.87 33.77 11.39
C GLU A 282 -3.43 33.90 12.80
N ILE A 283 -4.75 33.68 12.95
CA ILE A 283 -5.42 33.51 14.25
C ILE A 283 -6.19 32.20 14.22
N GLY A 284 -5.99 31.36 15.23
CA GLY A 284 -6.72 30.08 15.40
C GLY A 284 -6.17 28.89 14.62
N THR A 285 -5.39 29.11 13.55
CA THR A 285 -4.71 28.03 12.79
C THR A 285 -3.34 27.64 13.36
N ALA A 286 -2.85 28.38 14.36
CA ALA A 286 -1.59 28.11 15.06
C ALA A 286 -0.36 27.94 14.14
N GLY A 287 -0.30 28.72 13.04
CA GLY A 287 0.80 28.68 12.08
C GLY A 287 0.69 27.56 11.03
N ARG A 288 -0.44 26.85 10.96
CA ARG A 288 -0.64 25.78 9.98
C ARG A 288 -0.59 26.30 8.53
N VAL A 289 -1.10 27.49 8.25
CA VAL A 289 -1.07 28.06 6.89
C VAL A 289 0.36 28.44 6.52
N ALA A 290 1.10 29.09 7.41
CA ALA A 290 2.51 29.41 7.22
C ALA A 290 3.36 28.15 6.96
N ALA A 291 3.13 27.09 7.73
CA ALA A 291 3.81 25.80 7.55
C ALA A 291 3.56 25.21 6.15
N LEU A 292 2.29 25.14 5.71
CA LEU A 292 1.94 24.61 4.39
C LEU A 292 2.57 25.45 3.27
N LEU A 293 2.47 26.78 3.34
CA LEU A 293 3.06 27.67 2.34
C LEU A 293 4.59 27.57 2.27
N ALA A 294 5.26 27.39 3.42
CA ALA A 294 6.69 27.15 3.47
C ALA A 294 7.07 25.78 2.87
N GLU A 295 6.31 24.73 3.17
CA GLU A 295 6.50 23.40 2.58
C GLU A 295 6.35 23.42 1.04
N ALA A 296 5.38 24.17 0.51
CA ALA A 296 5.22 24.37 -0.93
C ALA A 296 6.47 24.99 -1.58
N GLY A 297 7.07 25.99 -0.93
CA GLY A 297 8.32 26.60 -1.38
C GLY A 297 9.49 25.60 -1.40
N MET A 298 9.54 24.65 -0.46
CA MET A 298 10.55 23.58 -0.45
C MET A 298 10.31 22.55 -1.55
N ARG A 299 9.06 22.15 -1.79
CA ARG A 299 8.70 21.20 -2.88
C ARG A 299 8.93 21.80 -4.26
N ARG A 300 8.74 23.11 -4.41
CA ARG A 300 8.84 23.84 -5.68
C ARG A 300 9.89 24.94 -5.55
N LEU A 301 11.16 24.61 -5.74
CA LEU A 301 12.29 25.56 -5.57
C LEU A 301 12.13 26.91 -6.30
N ALA A 302 11.47 26.93 -7.47
CA ALA A 302 11.17 28.18 -8.20
C ALA A 302 10.15 29.10 -7.47
N ALA A 303 9.44 28.56 -6.49
CA ALA A 303 8.41 29.22 -5.68
C ALA A 303 8.91 29.58 -4.26
N ALA A 304 10.14 29.22 -3.89
CA ALA A 304 10.72 29.53 -2.58
C ALA A 304 10.79 31.05 -2.30
N GLU A 305 10.84 31.89 -3.34
CA GLU A 305 10.84 33.35 -3.20
C GLU A 305 9.44 33.98 -3.14
N VAL A 306 8.38 33.18 -3.29
CA VAL A 306 7.01 33.69 -3.35
C VAL A 306 6.48 33.93 -1.95
N TYR A 307 6.63 32.97 -1.03
CA TYR A 307 6.20 33.12 0.35
C TYR A 307 7.27 33.85 1.18
N ARG A 308 6.89 34.97 1.80
CA ARG A 308 7.78 35.89 2.54
C ARG A 308 7.76 35.67 4.05
N GLY A 309 7.05 34.65 4.52
CA GLY A 309 6.85 34.37 5.94
C GLY A 309 5.50 34.83 6.47
N GLY A 310 5.31 34.72 7.78
CA GLY A 310 4.08 35.11 8.41
C GLY A 310 4.13 35.11 9.93
N ASP A 311 3.09 35.69 10.52
CA ASP A 311 2.93 35.86 11.96
C ASP A 311 1.77 35.02 12.49
N VAL A 312 1.94 34.46 13.69
CA VAL A 312 0.88 33.79 14.43
C VAL A 312 0.45 34.69 15.58
N LEU A 313 -0.76 35.24 15.46
CA LEU A 313 -1.31 36.18 16.41
C LEU A 313 -2.15 35.46 17.49
N PRO A 314 -2.17 35.97 18.73
CA PRO A 314 -3.04 35.45 19.77
C PRO A 314 -4.51 35.66 19.43
N ALA A 315 -5.40 34.85 20.01
CA ALA A 315 -6.84 34.86 19.71
C ALA A 315 -7.53 36.22 19.92
N GLY A 316 -7.00 37.09 20.79
CA GLY A 316 -7.52 38.43 21.08
C GLY A 316 -6.83 39.57 20.33
N ALA A 317 -6.10 39.29 19.25
CA ALA A 317 -5.36 40.33 18.51
C ALA A 317 -6.23 41.20 17.56
N LEU A 318 -7.52 40.89 17.42
CA LEU A 318 -8.46 41.63 16.57
C LEU A 318 -9.39 42.58 17.37
N ASP A 319 -9.25 42.62 18.69
CA ASP A 319 -9.95 43.54 19.60
C ASP A 319 -9.15 44.84 19.80
#